data_AF-A0A523XAS8-F1
#
_entry.id   AF-A0A523XAS8-F1
#
_cell.length_a   1.000
_cell.length_b   1.000
_cell.length_c   1.000
_cell.angle_alpha   90.00
_cell.angle_beta   90.00
_cell.angle_gamma   90.00
#
_symmetry.space_group_name_H-M   'P 1'
#
loop_
_entity.id
_entity.type
_entity.pdbx_description
1 polymer ?
#
loop_
_entity_poly.entity_id
_entity_poly.type
_entity_poly.pdbx_seq_one_letter_code
_entity_poly.pdbx_strand_id
1 'polypeptide(L)'
;MRKNSDEELFKWFLASILFGARITQTIARNTYKTFERYNLLAPRRIVKSGWDFLVNPIMREGGYVRYDEKTSTQILRNCDTLIKEYEGSLKKLHKEAKDGKDLENKLIQFYGIGPITTNIFLRELRPFWRKSNPEPLLIIKRIARKYRINLNKYERKSLTFIRIEAGLLRLKKGKK
;
A
#
# COMPACT_ATOMS: atom_id res chain seq x y z
N MET A 1 -5.06 -10.99 5.31
CA MET A 1 -5.40 -11.33 3.91
C MET A 1 -5.94 -12.75 3.89
N ARG A 2 -7.21 -12.96 3.53
CA ARG A 2 -7.85 -14.29 3.60
C ARG A 2 -7.64 -15.12 2.32
N LYS A 3 -7.32 -14.49 1.18
CA LYS A 3 -7.05 -15.15 -0.12
C LYS A 3 -5.96 -14.40 -0.89
N ASN A 4 -5.06 -15.13 -1.57
CA ASN A 4 -4.02 -14.58 -2.47
C ASN A 4 -4.55 -14.36 -3.90
N SER A 5 -5.65 -13.60 -4.02
CA SER A 5 -6.25 -13.19 -5.30
C SER A 5 -5.80 -11.79 -5.69
N ASP A 6 -5.81 -11.49 -7.00
CA ASP A 6 -5.48 -10.16 -7.51
C ASP A 6 -6.43 -9.08 -6.99
N GLU A 7 -7.70 -9.42 -6.76
CA GLU A 7 -8.68 -8.50 -6.17
C GLU A 7 -8.26 -8.06 -4.75
N GLU A 8 -7.89 -9.02 -3.89
CA GLU A 8 -7.45 -8.72 -2.53
C GLU A 8 -6.12 -7.96 -2.53
N LEU A 9 -5.19 -8.32 -3.43
CA LEU A 9 -3.93 -7.60 -3.59
C LEU A 9 -4.16 -6.16 -4.04
N PHE A 10 -5.10 -5.93 -4.97
CA PHE A 10 -5.42 -4.60 -5.44
C PHE A 10 -6.05 -3.74 -4.35
N LYS A 11 -6.96 -4.31 -3.54
CA LYS A 11 -7.49 -3.66 -2.33
C LYS A 11 -6.36 -3.19 -1.41
N TRP A 12 -5.36 -4.03 -1.17
CA TRP A 12 -4.19 -3.67 -0.35
C TRP A 12 -3.31 -2.61 -1.02
N PHE A 13 -3.11 -2.69 -2.34
CA PHE A 13 -2.34 -1.71 -3.08
C PHE A 13 -2.99 -0.32 -3.03
N LEU A 14 -4.29 -0.23 -3.31
CA LEU A 14 -5.07 1.00 -3.20
C LEU A 14 -5.03 1.58 -1.78
N ALA A 15 -5.24 0.74 -0.77
CA ALA A 15 -5.10 1.17 0.63
C ALA A 15 -3.69 1.72 0.89
N SER A 16 -2.65 1.05 0.43
CA SER A 16 -1.26 1.49 0.63
C SER A 16 -1.00 2.88 0.04
N ILE A 17 -1.59 3.23 -1.11
CA ILE A 17 -1.52 4.56 -1.70
C ILE A 17 -2.16 5.60 -0.79
N LEU A 18 -3.41 5.36 -0.35
CA LEU A 18 -4.16 6.29 0.52
C LEU A 18 -3.48 6.50 1.88
N PHE A 19 -2.94 5.44 2.48
CA PHE A 19 -2.23 5.51 3.76
C PHE A 19 -0.77 5.99 3.62
N GLY A 20 -0.23 6.04 2.40
CA GLY A 20 1.13 6.49 2.12
C GLY A 20 1.30 8.02 2.10
N ALA A 21 0.20 8.76 1.93
CA ALA A 21 0.24 10.22 1.92
C ALA A 21 0.32 10.84 3.32
N ARG A 22 0.60 12.14 3.39
CA ARG A 22 0.60 12.94 4.64
C ARG A 22 -0.82 13.29 5.08
N ILE A 23 -1.64 12.27 5.31
CA ILE A 23 -3.07 12.38 5.67
C ILE A 23 -3.35 11.62 6.97
N THR A 24 -4.48 11.90 7.63
CA THR A 24 -4.89 11.15 8.82
C THR A 24 -5.38 9.75 8.43
N GLN A 25 -5.22 8.78 9.34
CA GLN A 25 -5.70 7.42 9.10
C GLN A 25 -7.22 7.36 8.95
N THR A 26 -7.94 8.23 9.67
CA THR A 26 -9.39 8.33 9.58
C THR A 26 -9.82 8.73 8.18
N ILE A 27 -9.20 9.77 7.60
CA ILE A 27 -9.48 10.20 6.23
C ILE A 27 -9.12 9.09 5.24
N ALA A 28 -7.92 8.52 5.30
CA ALA A 28 -7.52 7.43 4.40
C ALA A 28 -8.49 6.23 4.46
N ARG A 29 -8.95 5.86 5.66
CA ARG A 29 -9.94 4.79 5.86
C ARG A 29 -11.31 5.17 5.29
N ASN A 30 -11.78 6.39 5.54
CA ASN A 30 -13.08 6.85 5.05
C ASN A 30 -13.09 6.91 3.52
N THR A 31 -12.04 7.44 2.90
CA THR A 31 -11.85 7.40 1.45
C THR A 31 -11.79 5.98 0.91
N TYR A 32 -11.08 5.06 1.56
CA TYR A 32 -11.10 3.66 1.10
C TYR A 32 -12.53 3.07 1.11
N LYS A 33 -13.34 3.40 2.14
CA LYS A 33 -14.75 2.99 2.19
C LYS A 33 -15.62 3.63 1.12
N THR A 34 -15.30 4.84 0.63
CA THR A 34 -16.03 5.42 -0.50
C THR A 34 -15.70 4.66 -1.79
N PHE A 35 -14.43 4.32 -2.05
CA PHE A 35 -14.08 3.41 -3.16
C PHE A 35 -14.85 2.09 -3.09
N GLU A 36 -14.96 1.48 -1.90
CA GLU A 36 -15.73 0.24 -1.71
C GLU A 36 -17.23 0.44 -2.01
N ARG A 37 -17.85 1.49 -1.46
CA ARG A 37 -19.27 1.82 -1.66
C ARG A 37 -19.63 2.00 -3.13
N TYR A 38 -18.75 2.64 -3.90
CA TYR A 38 -18.91 2.86 -5.33
C TYR A 38 -18.39 1.70 -6.18
N ASN A 39 -18.02 0.58 -5.57
CA ASN A 39 -17.53 -0.61 -6.25
C ASN A 39 -16.29 -0.34 -7.13
N LEU A 40 -15.41 0.56 -6.70
CA LEU A 40 -14.17 0.97 -7.38
C LEU A 40 -12.93 0.28 -6.78
N LEU A 41 -13.01 -1.04 -6.61
CA LEU A 41 -11.92 -1.87 -6.07
C LEU A 41 -11.26 -2.77 -7.14
N ALA A 42 -11.24 -2.31 -8.39
CA ALA A 42 -10.56 -2.97 -9.49
C ALA A 42 -9.93 -1.94 -10.45
N PRO A 43 -8.72 -2.19 -11.00
CA PRO A 43 -8.01 -1.23 -11.85
C PRO A 43 -8.87 -0.73 -13.02
N ARG A 44 -9.50 -1.65 -13.75
CA ARG A 44 -10.30 -1.33 -14.94
C ARG A 44 -11.54 -0.50 -14.60
N ARG A 45 -12.14 -0.70 -13.42
CA ARG A 45 -13.30 0.07 -12.97
C ARG A 45 -12.92 1.50 -12.59
N ILE A 46 -11.77 1.66 -11.93
CA ILE A 46 -11.21 2.97 -11.59
C ILE A 46 -10.85 3.76 -12.85
N VAL A 47 -10.20 3.12 -13.83
CA VAL A 47 -9.88 3.79 -15.10
C VAL A 47 -11.16 4.20 -15.83
N LYS A 48 -12.17 3.32 -15.87
CA LYS A 48 -13.46 3.62 -16.48
C LYS A 48 -14.24 4.74 -15.79
N SER A 49 -14.10 4.93 -14.47
CA SER A 49 -14.81 6.01 -13.77
C SER A 49 -14.27 7.40 -14.10
N GLY A 50 -13.03 7.50 -14.57
CA GLY A 50 -12.42 8.77 -14.92
C GLY A 50 -12.02 9.62 -13.72
N TRP A 51 -11.30 10.71 -14.00
CA TRP A 51 -10.69 11.56 -12.99
C TRP A 51 -11.71 12.38 -12.20
N ASP A 52 -12.68 13.00 -12.88
CA ASP A 52 -13.68 13.85 -12.23
C ASP A 52 -14.46 13.08 -11.17
N PHE A 53 -14.86 11.84 -11.47
CA PHE A 53 -15.59 11.00 -10.52
C PHE A 53 -14.75 10.62 -9.30
N LEU A 54 -13.45 10.35 -9.48
CA LEU A 54 -12.56 10.07 -8.37
C LEU A 54 -12.38 11.30 -7.48
N VAL A 55 -12.18 12.48 -8.05
CA VAL A 55 -12.09 13.72 -7.27
C VAL A 55 -13.43 13.97 -6.55
N ASN A 56 -14.53 13.90 -7.27
CA ASN A 56 -15.88 14.13 -6.76
C ASN A 56 -16.87 13.11 -7.38
N PRO A 57 -17.48 12.20 -6.61
CA PRO A 57 -17.61 12.25 -5.14
C PRO A 57 -16.53 11.53 -4.33
N ILE A 58 -15.74 10.62 -4.92
CA ILE A 58 -15.04 9.58 -4.14
C ILE A 58 -14.08 10.15 -3.09
N MET A 59 -13.17 11.03 -3.49
CA MET A 59 -12.20 11.63 -2.59
C MET A 59 -12.85 12.61 -1.60
N ARG A 60 -13.77 13.45 -2.09
CA ARG A 60 -14.45 14.48 -1.28
C ARG A 60 -15.30 13.88 -0.17
N GLU A 61 -16.12 12.86 -0.46
CA GLU A 61 -16.91 12.16 0.57
C GLU A 61 -16.02 11.48 1.62
N GLY A 62 -14.83 11.01 1.22
CA GLY A 62 -13.84 10.46 2.13
C GLY A 62 -13.12 11.50 2.99
N GLY A 63 -13.27 12.80 2.67
CA GLY A 63 -12.56 13.90 3.30
C GLY A 63 -11.12 14.08 2.80
N TYR A 64 -10.75 13.51 1.64
CA TYR A 64 -9.39 13.55 1.08
C TYR A 64 -9.08 14.87 0.32
N VAL A 65 -9.79 15.95 0.64
CA VAL A 65 -9.84 17.21 -0.15
C VAL A 65 -8.46 17.86 -0.34
N ARG A 66 -7.54 17.74 0.62
CA ARG A 66 -6.21 18.37 0.51
C ARG A 66 -5.37 17.87 -0.67
N TYR A 67 -5.61 16.64 -1.10
CA TYR A 67 -4.79 15.95 -2.09
C TYR A 67 -5.66 15.19 -3.11
N ASP A 68 -6.94 15.49 -3.20
CA ASP A 68 -7.92 14.75 -4.01
C ASP A 68 -7.51 14.68 -5.48
N GLU A 69 -7.19 15.80 -6.11
CA GLU A 69 -6.74 15.89 -7.50
C GLU A 69 -5.46 15.07 -7.72
N LYS A 70 -4.42 15.36 -6.94
CA LYS A 70 -3.11 14.71 -7.06
C LYS A 70 -3.21 13.20 -6.84
N THR A 71 -3.95 12.77 -5.81
CA THR A 71 -4.08 11.35 -5.49
C THR A 71 -5.01 10.63 -6.48
N SER A 72 -6.01 11.30 -7.04
CA SER A 72 -6.84 10.75 -8.13
C SER A 72 -6.03 10.53 -9.40
N THR A 73 -5.22 11.52 -9.80
CA THR A 73 -4.27 11.38 -10.91
C THR A 73 -3.30 10.23 -10.67
N GLN A 74 -2.78 10.11 -9.45
CA GLN A 74 -1.89 9.03 -9.09
C GLN A 74 -2.53 7.65 -9.23
N ILE A 75 -3.72 7.48 -8.66
CA ILE A 75 -4.45 6.21 -8.67
C ILE A 75 -4.79 5.81 -10.11
N LEU A 76 -5.27 6.74 -10.94
CA LEU A 76 -5.59 6.47 -12.36
C LEU A 76 -4.37 6.01 -13.14
N ARG A 77 -3.27 6.79 -13.08
CA ARG A 77 -2.03 6.43 -13.80
C ARG A 77 -1.50 5.06 -13.35
N ASN A 78 -1.57 4.77 -12.07
CA ASN A 78 -1.10 3.49 -11.54
C ASN A 78 -2.00 2.33 -11.95
N CYS A 79 -3.32 2.54 -12.05
CA CYS A 79 -4.23 1.53 -12.59
C CYS A 79 -3.97 1.29 -14.08
N ASP A 80 -3.77 2.34 -14.86
CA ASP A 80 -3.41 2.24 -16.27
C ASP A 80 -2.10 1.49 -16.49
N THR A 81 -1.04 1.84 -15.74
CA THR A 81 0.24 1.10 -15.79
C THR A 81 0.05 -0.35 -15.41
N LEU A 82 -0.72 -0.64 -14.35
CA LEU A 82 -0.98 -2.02 -13.94
C LEU A 82 -1.71 -2.81 -15.04
N ILE A 83 -2.66 -2.20 -15.73
CA ILE A 83 -3.41 -2.81 -16.83
C ILE A 83 -2.51 -3.06 -18.05
N LYS A 84 -1.74 -2.05 -18.47
CA LYS A 84 -0.91 -2.11 -19.68
C LYS A 84 0.25 -3.07 -19.54
N GLU A 85 0.99 -2.97 -18.44
CA GLU A 85 2.22 -3.73 -18.25
C GLU A 85 1.96 -5.13 -17.66
N TYR A 86 0.92 -5.26 -16.83
CA TYR A 86 0.69 -6.46 -16.03
C TYR A 86 -0.75 -7.00 -16.14
N GLU A 87 -1.51 -6.60 -17.16
CA GLU A 87 -2.89 -7.04 -17.43
C GLU A 87 -3.91 -6.76 -16.30
N GLY A 88 -3.52 -5.91 -15.33
CA GLY A 88 -4.29 -5.60 -14.14
C GLY A 88 -3.93 -6.48 -12.93
N SER A 89 -2.87 -7.29 -13.03
CA SER A 89 -2.48 -8.29 -12.02
C SER A 89 -1.20 -7.91 -11.27
N LEU A 90 -1.32 -7.72 -9.96
CA LEU A 90 -0.18 -7.59 -9.05
C LEU A 90 0.56 -8.92 -8.89
N LYS A 91 -0.11 -10.06 -9.09
CA LYS A 91 0.54 -11.37 -9.14
C LYS A 91 1.45 -11.50 -10.35
N LYS A 92 1.07 -10.96 -11.51
CA LYS A 92 1.92 -10.93 -12.71
C LYS A 92 3.16 -10.06 -12.46
N LEU A 93 2.99 -8.86 -11.89
CA LEU A 93 4.11 -8.01 -11.44
C LEU A 93 5.05 -8.78 -10.51
N HIS A 94 4.52 -9.51 -9.52
CA HIS A 94 5.32 -10.34 -8.62
C HIS A 94 6.05 -11.48 -9.33
N LYS A 95 5.39 -12.15 -10.28
CA LYS A 95 5.96 -13.25 -11.06
C LYS A 95 7.16 -12.75 -11.87
N GLU A 96 7.03 -11.61 -12.54
CA GLU A 96 8.05 -11.02 -13.41
C GLU A 96 9.25 -10.41 -12.68
N ALA A 97 9.07 -9.98 -11.42
CA ALA A 97 10.19 -9.48 -10.62
C ALA A 97 11.26 -10.56 -10.47
N LYS A 98 12.54 -10.27 -10.67
CA LYS A 98 13.62 -11.27 -10.53
C LYS A 98 13.78 -11.73 -9.07
N ASP A 99 13.78 -10.76 -8.17
CA ASP A 99 13.94 -10.94 -6.73
C ASP A 99 13.14 -9.87 -5.95
N GLY A 100 13.38 -9.77 -4.64
CA GLY A 100 12.69 -8.77 -3.82
C GLY A 100 13.13 -7.34 -4.07
N LYS A 101 14.37 -7.12 -4.50
CA LYS A 101 14.87 -5.78 -4.82
C LYS A 101 14.27 -5.30 -6.14
N ASP A 102 14.20 -6.17 -7.14
CA ASP A 102 13.53 -5.88 -8.41
C ASP A 102 12.02 -5.65 -8.21
N LEU A 103 11.37 -6.41 -7.31
CA LEU A 103 9.97 -6.16 -6.93
C LEU A 103 9.77 -4.76 -6.34
N GLU A 104 10.62 -4.34 -5.41
CA GLU A 104 10.58 -2.99 -4.84
C GLU A 104 10.79 -1.93 -5.92
N ASN A 105 11.77 -2.14 -6.81
CA ASN A 105 12.08 -1.20 -7.90
C ASN A 105 10.91 -1.08 -8.86
N LYS A 106 10.31 -2.19 -9.31
CA LYS A 106 9.12 -2.21 -10.18
C LYS A 106 7.96 -1.44 -9.58
N LEU A 107 7.71 -1.57 -8.28
CA LEU A 107 6.67 -0.80 -7.59
C LEU A 107 7.00 0.69 -7.51
N ILE A 108 8.26 1.06 -7.29
CA ILE A 108 8.68 2.47 -7.25
C ILE A 108 8.57 3.16 -8.62
N GLN A 109 8.62 2.41 -9.73
CA GLN A 109 8.37 2.96 -11.07
C GLN A 109 6.92 3.39 -11.29
N PHE A 110 5.97 2.96 -10.45
CA PHE A 110 4.60 3.46 -10.51
C PHE A 110 4.58 4.94 -10.10
N TYR A 111 3.74 5.71 -10.78
CA TYR A 111 3.67 7.15 -10.58
C TYR A 111 3.37 7.52 -9.12
N GLY A 112 4.24 8.35 -8.55
CA GLY A 112 4.13 8.83 -7.16
C GLY A 112 4.30 7.76 -6.07
N ILE A 113 4.67 6.53 -6.42
CA ILE A 113 4.92 5.47 -5.43
C ILE A 113 6.36 5.58 -4.92
N GLY A 114 6.49 6.02 -3.66
CA GLY A 114 7.78 6.10 -2.98
C GLY A 114 8.09 4.87 -2.12
N PRO A 115 9.31 4.80 -1.55
CA PRO A 115 9.75 3.69 -0.69
C PRO A 115 8.82 3.43 0.50
N ILE A 116 8.17 4.45 1.04
CA ILE A 116 7.22 4.32 2.15
C ILE A 116 5.98 3.53 1.71
N THR A 117 5.36 3.89 0.59
CA THR A 117 4.17 3.22 0.06
C THR A 117 4.51 1.78 -0.35
N THR A 118 5.64 1.58 -1.03
CA THR A 118 6.16 0.25 -1.36
C THR A 118 6.33 -0.60 -0.11
N ASN A 119 6.89 -0.05 0.96
CA ASN A 119 7.04 -0.76 2.23
C ASN A 119 5.70 -1.10 2.88
N ILE A 120 4.74 -0.16 2.91
CA ILE A 120 3.39 -0.39 3.45
C ILE A 120 2.71 -1.55 2.71
N PHE A 121 2.82 -1.59 1.39
CA PHE A 121 2.23 -2.65 0.59
C PHE A 121 2.94 -4.00 0.81
N LEU A 122 4.26 -4.05 0.61
CA LEU A 122 5.01 -5.29 0.65
C LEU A 122 5.10 -5.91 2.05
N ARG A 123 5.15 -5.10 3.12
CA ARG A 123 5.30 -5.64 4.49
C ARG A 123 4.14 -6.55 4.90
N GLU A 124 2.93 -6.25 4.45
CA GLU A 124 1.73 -7.06 4.73
C GLU A 124 1.72 -8.34 3.88
N LEU A 125 2.48 -8.36 2.78
CA LEU A 125 2.62 -9.49 1.87
C LEU A 125 3.76 -10.45 2.22
N ARG A 126 4.57 -10.16 3.26
CA ARG A 126 5.72 -11.01 3.63
C ARG A 126 5.39 -12.50 3.81
N PRO A 127 4.26 -12.90 4.44
CA PRO A 127 3.91 -14.32 4.56
C PRO A 127 3.48 -14.98 3.25
N PHE A 128 3.00 -14.17 2.29
CA PHE A 128 2.29 -14.66 1.10
C PHE A 128 3.17 -14.63 -0.15
N TRP A 129 4.11 -13.70 -0.23
CA TRP A 129 4.94 -13.48 -1.40
C TRP A 129 6.40 -13.81 -1.12
N ARG A 130 6.94 -14.79 -1.86
CA ARG A 130 8.35 -15.21 -1.75
C ARG A 130 9.35 -14.07 -1.92
N LYS A 131 9.05 -13.12 -2.80
CA LYS A 131 9.91 -11.95 -3.10
C LYS A 131 9.57 -10.73 -2.23
N SER A 132 8.61 -10.84 -1.31
CA SER A 132 8.28 -9.73 -0.41
C SER A 132 9.03 -9.90 0.92
N ASN A 133 10.05 -9.09 1.14
CA ASN A 133 10.76 -9.03 2.41
C ASN A 133 11.41 -7.65 2.65
N PRO A 134 10.63 -6.55 2.59
CA PRO A 134 11.20 -5.22 2.66
C PRO A 134 11.83 -4.95 4.02
N GLU A 135 12.92 -4.20 4.01
CA GLU A 135 13.56 -3.66 5.21
C GLU A 135 12.56 -2.88 6.08
N PRO A 136 12.58 -3.03 7.42
CA PRO A 136 11.76 -2.19 8.28
C PRO A 136 12.07 -0.72 8.07
N LEU A 137 11.04 0.13 8.05
CA LEU A 137 11.22 1.58 7.96
C LEU A 137 12.16 2.08 9.07
N LEU A 138 12.96 3.12 8.78
CA LEU A 138 13.90 3.71 9.75
C LEU A 138 13.23 4.08 11.08
N ILE A 139 11.98 4.53 11.03
CA ILE A 139 11.20 4.84 12.24
C ILE A 139 10.97 3.61 13.12
N ILE A 140 10.76 2.43 12.52
CA ILE A 140 10.62 1.16 13.25
C ILE A 140 11.95 0.77 13.88
N LYS A 141 13.05 0.87 13.14
CA LYS A 141 14.39 0.63 13.67
C LYS A 141 14.70 1.56 14.86
N ARG A 142 14.27 2.84 14.78
CA ARG A 142 14.41 3.82 15.87
C ARG A 142 13.57 3.47 17.10
N ILE A 143 12.31 3.08 16.91
CA ILE A 143 11.42 2.69 18.03
C ILE A 143 11.92 1.39 18.67
N ALA A 144 12.31 0.38 17.87
CA ALA A 144 12.86 -0.87 18.38
C ALA A 144 14.08 -0.63 19.27
N ARG A 145 15.02 0.23 18.83
CA ARG A 145 16.19 0.62 19.61
C ARG A 145 15.81 1.28 20.93
N LYS A 146 14.82 2.19 20.91
CA LYS A 146 14.32 2.86 22.12
C LYS A 146 13.83 1.85 23.16
N TYR A 147 13.15 0.79 22.73
CA TYR A 147 12.64 -0.27 23.60
C TYR A 147 13.60 -1.46 23.75
N ARG A 148 14.86 -1.31 23.33
CA ARG A 148 15.90 -2.37 23.39
C ARG A 148 15.50 -3.70 22.71
N ILE A 149 14.64 -3.63 21.69
CA ILE A 149 14.23 -4.77 20.88
C ILE A 149 15.24 -4.96 19.74
N ASN A 150 15.97 -6.08 19.75
CA ASN A 150 16.86 -6.45 18.65
C ASN A 150 16.06 -7.16 17.55
N LEU A 151 15.73 -6.42 16.48
CA LEU A 151 14.98 -6.93 15.33
C LEU A 151 15.72 -8.05 14.58
N ASN A 152 17.05 -8.10 14.64
CA ASN A 152 17.86 -9.10 13.91
C ASN A 152 17.75 -10.50 14.51
N LYS A 153 17.21 -10.65 15.73
CA LYS A 153 16.96 -11.96 16.36
C LYS A 153 15.79 -12.72 15.74
N TYR A 154 15.02 -12.07 14.87
CA TYR A 154 13.76 -12.61 14.35
C TYR A 154 13.84 -12.70 12.84
N GLU A 155 13.47 -13.86 12.28
CA GLU A 155 13.30 -13.99 10.83
C GLU A 155 12.18 -13.05 10.36
N ARG A 156 12.49 -12.16 9.41
CA ARG A 156 11.54 -11.11 8.97
C ARG A 156 10.23 -11.62 8.38
N LYS A 157 10.23 -12.85 7.86
CA LYS A 157 9.03 -13.50 7.32
C LYS A 157 8.19 -14.21 8.37
N SER A 158 8.71 -14.39 9.59
CA SER A 158 7.97 -15.03 10.66
C SER A 158 6.76 -14.17 11.10
N LEU A 159 5.69 -14.85 11.53
CA LEU A 159 4.54 -14.17 12.14
C LEU A 159 4.93 -13.36 13.37
N THR A 160 5.94 -13.83 14.12
CA THR A 160 6.50 -13.12 15.28
C THR A 160 7.06 -11.76 14.88
N PHE A 161 7.90 -11.71 13.84
CA PHE A 161 8.44 -10.45 13.35
C PHE A 161 7.36 -9.47 12.91
N ILE A 162 6.37 -9.96 12.16
CA ILE A 162 5.27 -9.14 11.66
C ILE A 162 4.45 -8.54 12.81
N ARG A 163 4.17 -9.34 13.86
CA ARG A 163 3.48 -8.87 15.06
C ARG A 163 4.30 -7.81 15.81
N ILE A 164 5.61 -8.00 15.93
CA ILE A 164 6.52 -7.02 16.54
C ILE A 164 6.52 -5.72 15.74
N GLU A 165 6.71 -5.78 14.42
CA GLU A 165 6.72 -4.59 13.55
C GLU A 165 5.39 -3.82 13.63
N ALA A 166 4.26 -4.53 13.58
CA ALA A 166 2.93 -3.94 13.74
C ALA A 166 2.74 -3.31 15.14
N GLY A 167 3.28 -3.92 16.20
CA GLY A 167 3.32 -3.35 17.55
C GLY A 167 4.10 -2.04 17.61
N LEU A 168 5.31 -2.01 17.04
CA LEU A 168 6.15 -0.81 16.98
C LEU A 168 5.50 0.32 16.17
N LEU A 169 4.81 -0.02 15.08
CA LEU A 169 4.00 0.94 14.31
C LEU A 169 2.87 1.55 15.14
N ARG A 170 2.23 0.79 16.05
CA ARG A 170 1.18 1.29 16.93
C ARG A 170 1.73 2.20 18.03
N LEU A 171 2.91 1.89 18.59
CA LEU A 171 3.59 2.77 19.56
C LEU A 171 3.99 4.13 18.98
N LYS A 172 4.22 4.22 17.67
CA LYS A 172 4.36 5.50 16.97
C LYS A 172 3.07 6.33 17.05
N LYS A 173 1.89 5.69 17.00
CA LYS A 173 0.58 6.36 16.88
C LYS A 173 0.09 6.95 18.22
N GLY A 174 0.46 6.36 19.36
CA GLY A 174 0.06 6.81 20.71
C GLY A 174 0.85 8.00 21.27
N LYS A 175 1.60 8.72 20.43
CA LYS A 175 2.41 9.91 20.80
C LYS A 175 1.92 11.17 20.08
N LYS A 176 0.61 11.30 19.88
CA LYS A 176 -0.02 12.56 19.47
C LYS A 176 -0.78 13.12 20.65
#